data_AF-A0A832F584-F1
#
_entry.id   AF-A0A832F584-F1
#
_cell.length_a   1.000
_cell.length_b   1.000
_cell.length_c   1.000
_cell.angle_alpha   90.00
_cell.angle_beta   90.00
_cell.angle_gamma   90.00
#
_symmetry.space_group_name_H-M   'P 1'
#
loop_
_entity.id
_entity.type
_entity.pdbx_description
1 polymer ?
#
loop_
_entity_poly.entity_id
_entity_poly.type
_entity_poly.pdbx_seq_one_letter_code
_entity_poly.pdbx_strand_id
1 'polypeptide(L)'
;MIRSLEASTHRRSRQWTGIHPRDWPILAVLLPLLLLSLVPMAMMVLLSLKSNGDIFTRFWALPSPPRWSFYSLAAKALWHYLLNTGVVLAIAVPGVVLLSSLAGNALARLTFPGRDLVFLLILALLMVPGILTLIPTYALVQQLGILNTRW
;
A
#
# COMPACT_ATOMS: atom_id res chain seq x y z
N MET A 1 -31.72 -42.88 -18.03
CA MET A 1 -30.68 -43.27 -17.04
C MET A 1 -29.46 -42.36 -17.17
N ILE A 2 -29.65 -41.03 -17.02
CA ILE A 2 -28.61 -39.99 -17.27
C ILE A 2 -28.87 -38.79 -16.33
N ARG A 3 -28.90 -39.01 -15.01
CA ARG A 3 -29.14 -37.92 -14.01
C ARG A 3 -28.53 -38.21 -12.63
N SER A 4 -27.23 -38.49 -12.53
CA SER A 4 -26.65 -38.68 -11.17
C SER A 4 -25.20 -38.24 -10.96
N LEU A 5 -24.60 -37.41 -11.81
CA LEU A 5 -23.21 -36.97 -11.61
C LEU A 5 -23.05 -35.44 -11.59
N GLU A 6 -24.02 -34.74 -11.00
CA GLU A 6 -23.84 -33.35 -10.58
C GLU A 6 -23.73 -33.28 -9.05
N ALA A 7 -22.79 -32.47 -8.59
CA ALA A 7 -22.64 -31.98 -7.21
C ALA A 7 -21.88 -32.86 -6.21
N SER A 8 -20.55 -32.88 -6.35
CA SER A 8 -19.64 -32.87 -5.19
C SER A 8 -18.74 -31.63 -5.22
N THR A 9 -19.38 -30.46 -5.28
CA THR A 9 -18.73 -29.19 -4.95
C THR A 9 -18.42 -29.20 -3.46
N HIS A 10 -17.23 -29.67 -3.09
CA HIS A 10 -16.65 -29.45 -1.78
C HIS A 10 -16.41 -27.94 -1.56
N ARG A 11 -17.48 -27.22 -1.24
CA ARG A 11 -17.41 -25.95 -0.52
C ARG A 11 -16.83 -26.29 0.86
N ARG A 12 -15.51 -26.24 1.00
CA ARG A 12 -14.86 -26.04 2.30
C ARG A 12 -15.32 -24.67 2.79
N SER A 13 -16.47 -24.64 3.44
CA SER A 13 -16.85 -23.52 4.30
C SER A 13 -15.69 -23.34 5.27
N ARG A 14 -15.07 -22.15 5.25
CA ARG A 14 -14.27 -21.65 6.36
C ARG A 14 -15.20 -21.65 7.56
N GLN A 15 -15.20 -22.75 8.32
CA GLN A 15 -15.80 -22.79 9.63
C GLN A 15 -15.05 -21.75 10.44
N TRP A 16 -15.73 -20.65 10.75
CA TRP A 16 -15.30 -19.71 11.78
C TRP A 16 -15.24 -20.51 13.08
N THR A 17 -14.09 -21.09 13.40
CA THR A 17 -13.88 -21.73 14.69
C THR A 17 -13.90 -20.62 15.72
N GLY A 18 -14.89 -20.64 16.62
CA GLY A 18 -14.93 -19.77 17.78
C GLY A 18 -13.63 -19.85 18.56
N ILE A 19 -13.36 -18.80 19.34
CA ILE A 19 -12.13 -18.64 20.13
C ILE A 19 -11.95 -19.88 21.01
N HIS A 20 -10.94 -20.71 20.73
CA HIS A 20 -10.68 -21.89 21.56
C HIS A 20 -9.91 -21.47 22.82
N PRO A 21 -10.04 -22.18 23.95
CA PRO A 21 -9.30 -21.87 25.18
C PRO A 21 -7.76 -21.82 24.99
N ARG A 22 -7.24 -22.51 23.96
CA ARG A 22 -5.83 -22.50 23.56
C ARG A 22 -5.38 -21.19 22.90
N ASP A 23 -6.31 -20.37 22.43
CA ASP A 23 -6.03 -19.10 21.75
C ASP A 23 -5.89 -17.93 22.74
N TRP A 24 -6.33 -18.10 23.99
CA TRP A 24 -6.23 -17.09 25.04
C TRP A 24 -4.80 -16.58 25.29
N PRO A 25 -3.75 -17.42 25.38
CA PRO A 25 -2.37 -16.93 25.50
C PRO A 25 -1.90 -16.17 24.24
N ILE A 26 -2.36 -16.59 23.05
CA ILE A 26 -2.02 -15.92 21.79
C ILE A 26 -2.67 -14.53 21.76
N LEU A 27 -3.95 -14.43 22.17
CA LEU A 27 -4.67 -13.16 22.30
C LEU A 27 -4.05 -12.24 23.36
N ALA A 28 -3.62 -12.80 24.49
CA ALA A 28 -2.95 -12.04 25.55
C ALA A 28 -1.62 -11.42 25.10
N VAL A 29 -0.93 -12.02 24.12
CA VAL A 29 0.28 -11.47 23.50
C VAL A 29 -0.04 -10.52 22.34
N LEU A 30 -1.04 -10.86 21.51
CA LEU A 30 -1.42 -10.04 20.36
C LEU A 30 -2.05 -8.71 20.76
N LEU A 31 -2.85 -8.68 21.83
CA LEU A 31 -3.52 -7.46 22.30
C LEU A 31 -2.53 -6.33 22.64
N PRO A 32 -1.49 -6.54 23.48
CA PRO A 32 -0.51 -5.49 23.75
C PRO A 32 0.35 -5.16 22.53
N LEU A 33 0.66 -6.11 21.64
CA LEU A 33 1.35 -5.82 20.37
C LEU A 33 0.53 -4.90 19.46
N LEU A 34 -0.78 -5.16 19.37
CA LEU A 34 -1.72 -4.32 18.64
C LEU A 34 -1.76 -2.92 19.24
N LEU A 35 -1.93 -2.81 20.55
CA LEU A 35 -1.93 -1.51 21.24
C LEU A 35 -0.62 -0.75 21.05
N LEU A 36 0.53 -1.44 21.12
CA LEU A 36 1.84 -0.85 20.88
C LEU A 36 1.98 -0.29 19.47
N SER A 37 1.43 -0.99 18.46
CA SER A 37 1.42 -0.51 17.07
C SER A 37 0.55 0.73 16.85
N LEU A 38 -0.47 0.93 17.68
CA LEU A 38 -1.36 2.10 17.63
C LEU A 38 -0.75 3.34 18.32
N VAL A 39 0.21 3.17 19.22
CA VAL A 39 0.90 4.29 19.90
C VAL A 39 1.45 5.32 18.90
N PRO A 40 2.29 4.98 17.90
CA PRO A 40 2.81 5.96 16.95
C PRO A 40 1.70 6.64 16.13
N MET A 41 0.61 5.93 15.80
CA MET A 41 -0.53 6.49 15.08
C MET A 41 -1.29 7.51 15.96
N ALA A 42 -1.54 7.17 17.22
CA ALA A 42 -2.13 8.09 18.19
C ALA A 42 -1.24 9.32 18.40
N MET A 43 0.08 9.12 18.49
CA MET A 43 1.04 10.21 18.61
C MET A 43 1.04 11.14 17.39
N MET A 44 0.93 10.62 16.17
CA MET A 44 0.81 11.46 14.97
C MET A 44 -0.40 12.39 15.04
N VAL A 45 -1.56 11.89 15.50
CA VAL A 45 -2.78 12.69 15.65
C VAL A 45 -2.65 13.72 16.78
N LEU A 46 -2.04 13.36 17.90
CA LEU A 46 -1.82 14.28 19.01
C LEU A 46 -0.81 15.37 18.64
N LEU A 47 0.27 15.01 17.95
CA LEU A 47 1.31 15.94 17.52
C LEU A 47 0.81 16.89 16.43
N SER A 48 -0.07 16.46 15.52
CA SER A 48 -0.63 17.33 14.48
C SER A 48 -1.51 18.47 15.03
N LEU A 49 -1.97 18.35 16.28
CA LEU A 49 -2.77 19.36 16.99
C LEU A 49 -1.92 20.29 17.89
N LYS A 50 -0.63 19.98 18.09
CA LYS A 50 0.28 20.73 18.98
C LYS A 50 1.04 21.83 18.26
N SER A 51 1.47 22.85 19.01
CA SER A 51 2.38 23.88 18.50
C SER A 51 3.84 23.41 18.53
N ASN A 52 4.71 24.02 17.73
CA ASN A 52 6.14 23.68 17.69
C ASN A 52 6.79 23.73 19.10
N GLY A 53 6.41 24.69 19.95
CA GLY A 53 6.91 24.77 21.32
C GLY A 53 6.42 23.65 22.24
N ASP A 54 5.18 23.18 22.05
CA ASP A 54 4.59 22.10 22.86
C ASP A 54 5.12 20.72 22.48
N ILE A 55 5.58 20.55 21.24
CA ILE A 55 6.18 19.29 20.76
C ILE A 55 7.46 18.97 21.54
N PHE A 56 8.32 19.97 21.78
CA PHE A 56 9.61 19.77 22.46
C PHE A 56 9.51 19.80 23.98
N THR A 57 8.52 20.50 24.55
CA THR A 57 8.39 20.66 26.00
C THR A 57 7.40 19.67 26.63
N ARG A 58 6.41 19.20 25.87
CA ARG A 58 5.29 18.40 26.36
C ARG A 58 4.94 17.27 25.40
N PHE A 59 5.94 16.45 25.04
CA PHE A 59 5.80 15.39 24.03
C PHE A 59 4.66 14.39 24.32
N TRP A 60 4.61 13.85 25.55
CA TRP A 60 3.59 12.85 25.96
C TRP A 60 2.27 13.44 26.47
N ALA A 61 2.16 14.76 26.66
CA ALA A 61 0.94 15.37 27.18
C ALA A 61 -0.15 15.49 26.11
N LEU A 62 -1.42 15.62 26.51
CA LEU A 62 -2.50 15.93 25.59
C LEU A 62 -2.37 17.37 25.04
N PRO A 63 -2.80 17.66 23.81
CA PRO A 63 -2.82 19.00 23.25
C PRO A 63 -3.73 19.93 24.08
N SER A 64 -3.18 21.00 24.63
CA SER A 64 -3.93 21.99 25.42
C SER A 64 -3.45 23.40 25.06
N PRO A 65 -4.16 24.20 24.24
CA PRO A 65 -5.42 23.91 23.54
C PRO A 65 -5.22 23.12 22.22
N PRO A 66 -6.15 22.23 21.82
CA PRO A 66 -6.13 21.57 20.51
C PRO A 66 -6.27 22.58 19.37
N ARG A 67 -5.32 22.60 18.42
CA ARG A 67 -5.29 23.58 17.32
C ARG A 67 -5.82 23.00 16.01
N TRP A 68 -7.14 22.99 15.85
CA TRP A 68 -7.80 22.55 14.62
C TRP A 68 -7.50 23.45 13.40
N SER A 69 -7.06 24.69 13.62
CA SER A 69 -6.68 25.63 12.55
C SER A 69 -5.52 25.14 11.70
N PHE A 70 -4.68 24.23 12.20
CA PHE A 70 -3.63 23.61 11.38
C PHE A 70 -4.20 22.74 10.26
N TYR A 71 -5.35 22.10 10.45
CA TYR A 71 -5.99 21.32 9.39
C TYR A 71 -6.56 22.20 8.28
N SER A 72 -7.13 23.35 8.60
CA SER A 72 -7.64 24.27 7.57
C SER A 72 -6.50 24.93 6.79
N LEU A 73 -5.38 25.22 7.46
CA LEU A 73 -4.15 25.69 6.80
C LEU A 73 -3.53 24.59 5.92
N ALA A 74 -3.39 23.38 6.47
CA ALA A 74 -2.84 22.23 5.76
C ALA A 74 -3.70 21.85 4.55
N ALA A 75 -5.04 21.85 4.68
CA ALA A 75 -5.94 21.55 3.57
C ALA A 75 -5.69 22.49 2.39
N LYS A 76 -5.55 23.79 2.62
CA LYS A 76 -5.26 24.77 1.56
C LYS A 76 -3.88 24.55 0.93
N ALA A 77 -2.86 24.34 1.76
CA ALA A 77 -1.49 24.16 1.29
C ALA A 77 -1.29 22.83 0.54
N LEU A 78 -1.95 21.76 0.97
CA LEU A 78 -1.79 20.42 0.42
C LEU A 78 -2.78 20.08 -0.70
N TRP A 79 -3.85 20.86 -0.90
CA TRP A 79 -4.92 20.55 -1.86
C TRP A 79 -4.40 20.19 -3.26
N HIS A 80 -3.50 21.02 -3.80
CA HIS A 80 -2.94 20.80 -5.13
C HIS A 80 -2.06 19.54 -5.19
N TYR A 81 -1.30 19.25 -4.13
CA TYR A 81 -0.47 18.05 -4.06
C TYR A 81 -1.32 16.76 -3.93
N LEU A 82 -2.42 16.83 -3.16
CA LEU A 82 -3.39 15.73 -3.07
C LEU A 82 -4.04 15.47 -4.42
N LEU A 83 -4.47 16.52 -5.13
CA LEU A 83 -5.07 16.39 -6.45
C LEU A 83 -4.08 15.83 -7.48
N ASN A 84 -2.84 16.31 -7.51
CA ASN A 84 -1.82 15.80 -8.42
C ASN A 84 -1.57 14.31 -8.17
N THR A 85 -1.39 13.91 -6.90
CA THR A 85 -1.18 12.50 -6.54
C THR A 85 -2.41 11.66 -6.88
N GLY A 86 -3.61 12.16 -6.59
CA GLY A 86 -4.87 11.49 -6.90
C GLY A 86 -5.04 11.24 -8.40
N VAL A 87 -4.77 12.25 -9.25
CA VAL A 87 -4.85 12.11 -10.71
C VAL A 87 -3.83 11.11 -11.23
N VAL A 88 -2.58 11.19 -10.75
CA VAL A 88 -1.52 10.24 -11.16
C VAL A 88 -1.89 8.81 -10.78
N LEU A 89 -2.35 8.58 -9.54
CA LEU A 89 -2.76 7.25 -9.08
C LEU A 89 -3.97 6.71 -9.83
N ALA A 90 -4.96 7.57 -10.12
CA ALA A 90 -6.16 7.18 -10.86
C ALA A 90 -5.86 6.65 -12.26
N ILE A 91 -4.75 7.08 -12.88
CA ILE A 91 -4.34 6.63 -14.22
C ILE A 91 -3.33 5.48 -14.11
N ALA A 92 -2.32 5.62 -13.26
CA ALA A 92 -1.23 4.66 -13.14
C ALA A 92 -1.69 3.31 -12.59
N VAL A 93 -2.54 3.28 -11.55
CA VAL A 93 -2.95 2.02 -10.91
C VAL A 93 -3.74 1.14 -11.88
N PRO A 94 -4.81 1.62 -12.57
CA PRO A 94 -5.50 0.80 -13.56
C PRO A 94 -4.57 0.35 -14.69
N GLY A 95 -3.69 1.23 -15.20
CA GLY A 95 -2.73 0.87 -16.24
C GLY A 95 -1.81 -0.27 -15.82
N VAL A 96 -1.21 -0.17 -14.64
CA VAL A 96 -0.34 -1.22 -14.07
C VAL A 96 -1.11 -2.51 -13.83
N VAL A 97 -2.31 -2.45 -13.25
CA VAL A 97 -3.13 -3.65 -12.98
C VAL A 97 -3.51 -4.35 -14.28
N LEU A 98 -3.95 -3.61 -15.30
CA LEU A 98 -4.31 -4.16 -16.60
C LEU A 98 -3.11 -4.84 -17.27
N LEU A 99 -1.98 -4.13 -17.38
CA LEU A 99 -0.77 -4.66 -18.02
C LEU A 99 -0.18 -5.85 -17.26
N SER A 100 -0.10 -5.78 -15.92
CA SER A 100 0.41 -6.88 -15.09
C SER A 100 -0.51 -8.09 -15.11
N SER A 101 -1.84 -7.90 -15.11
CA SER A 101 -2.79 -8.99 -15.24
C SER A 101 -2.70 -9.68 -16.60
N LEU A 102 -2.54 -8.92 -17.70
CA LEU A 102 -2.35 -9.47 -19.04
C LEU A 102 -1.03 -10.24 -19.15
N ALA A 103 0.08 -9.65 -18.69
CA ALA A 103 1.39 -10.28 -18.71
C ALA A 103 1.43 -11.54 -17.83
N GLY A 104 0.87 -11.47 -16.62
CA GLY A 104 0.74 -12.61 -15.71
C GLY A 104 -0.11 -13.72 -16.30
N ASN A 105 -1.24 -13.39 -16.94
CA ASN A 105 -2.08 -14.38 -17.60
C ASN A 105 -1.38 -15.05 -18.79
N ALA A 106 -0.65 -14.27 -19.60
CA ALA A 106 0.13 -14.80 -20.71
C ALA A 106 1.22 -15.78 -20.21
N LEU A 107 1.99 -15.40 -19.19
CA LEU A 107 3.03 -16.26 -18.62
C LEU A 107 2.46 -17.51 -17.92
N ALA A 108 1.30 -17.39 -17.25
CA ALA A 108 0.72 -18.51 -16.51
C ALA A 108 -0.03 -19.51 -17.40
N ARG A 109 -0.68 -19.05 -18.48
CA ARG A 109 -1.59 -19.89 -19.29
C ARG A 109 -1.09 -20.20 -20.70
N LEU A 110 -0.30 -19.33 -21.31
CA LEU A 110 0.19 -19.56 -22.68
C LEU A 110 1.54 -20.28 -22.65
N THR A 111 1.70 -21.26 -23.54
CA THR A 111 2.97 -21.93 -23.79
C THR A 111 3.58 -21.39 -25.07
N PHE A 112 4.60 -20.55 -24.95
CA PHE A 112 5.33 -19.97 -26.08
C PHE A 112 6.85 -20.16 -25.90
N PRO A 113 7.63 -20.28 -26.99
CA PRO A 113 9.07 -20.42 -26.89
C PRO A 113 9.69 -19.17 -26.25
N GLY A 114 10.51 -19.35 -25.20
CA GLY A 114 11.17 -18.25 -24.47
C GLY A 114 10.44 -17.76 -23.21
N ARG A 115 9.31 -18.38 -22.82
CA ARG A 115 8.56 -18.04 -21.60
C ARG A 115 9.43 -17.98 -20.34
N ASP A 116 10.26 -18.99 -20.13
CA ASP A 116 11.07 -19.12 -18.91
C ASP A 116 12.18 -18.06 -18.87
N LEU A 117 12.71 -17.66 -20.03
CA LEU A 117 13.67 -16.55 -20.13
C LEU A 117 13.01 -15.21 -19.76
N VAL A 118 11.82 -14.93 -20.28
CA VAL A 118 11.07 -13.71 -19.94
C VAL A 118 10.77 -13.68 -18.44
N PHE A 119 10.36 -14.81 -17.86
CA PHE A 119 10.13 -14.91 -16.42
C PHE A 119 11.39 -14.64 -15.61
N LEU A 120 12.54 -15.24 -15.99
CA LEU A 120 13.83 -15.00 -15.35
C LEU A 120 14.27 -13.53 -15.47
N LEU A 121 14.05 -12.88 -16.62
CA LEU A 121 14.36 -11.46 -16.80
C LEU A 121 13.53 -10.58 -15.87
N ILE A 122 12.22 -10.85 -15.73
CA ILE A 122 11.37 -10.12 -14.78
C ILE A 122 11.91 -10.27 -13.35
N LEU A 123 12.26 -11.48 -12.93
CA LEU A 123 12.85 -11.72 -11.61
C LEU A 123 14.19 -10.99 -11.44
N ALA A 124 15.04 -11.00 -12.47
CA ALA A 124 16.31 -10.27 -12.47
C ALA A 124 16.10 -8.76 -12.32
N LEU A 125 15.09 -8.19 -12.99
CA LEU A 125 14.75 -6.77 -12.86
C LEU A 125 14.24 -6.42 -11.45
N LEU A 126 13.50 -7.31 -10.78
CA LEU A 126 13.03 -7.10 -9.40
C LEU A 126 14.18 -7.09 -8.38
N MET A 127 15.33 -7.70 -8.71
CA MET A 127 16.53 -7.67 -7.87
C MET A 127 17.31 -6.35 -8.00
N VAL A 128 17.04 -5.55 -9.05
CA VAL A 128 17.70 -4.25 -9.24
C VAL A 128 17.18 -3.27 -8.19
N PRO A 129 18.06 -2.72 -7.32
CA PRO A 129 17.63 -1.76 -6.32
C PRO A 129 17.20 -0.44 -6.97
N GLY A 130 16.03 0.06 -6.58
CA GLY A 130 15.39 1.22 -7.23
C GLY A 130 16.21 2.53 -7.18
N ILE A 131 17.21 2.63 -6.30
CA ILE A 131 18.11 3.80 -6.28
C ILE A 131 18.98 3.87 -7.54
N LEU A 132 19.37 2.73 -8.12
CA LEU A 132 20.19 2.68 -9.34
C LEU A 132 19.41 3.13 -10.57
N THR A 133 18.09 2.97 -10.56
CA THR A 133 17.22 3.38 -11.67
C THR A 133 16.86 4.86 -11.62
N LEU A 134 17.08 5.55 -10.50
CA LEU A 134 16.65 6.94 -10.33
C LEU A 134 17.33 7.91 -11.31
N ILE A 135 18.66 7.84 -11.43
CA ILE A 135 19.44 8.68 -12.36
C ILE A 135 19.02 8.44 -13.82
N PRO A 136 19.00 7.20 -14.35
CA PRO A 136 18.63 6.98 -15.73
C PRO A 136 17.17 7.33 -16.02
N THR A 137 16.25 7.08 -15.08
CA THR A 137 14.84 7.51 -15.25
C THR A 137 14.73 9.03 -15.31
N TYR A 138 15.44 9.77 -14.46
CA TYR A 138 15.46 11.23 -14.52
C TYR A 138 16.01 11.75 -15.86
N ALA A 139 17.15 11.20 -16.30
CA ALA A 139 17.75 11.59 -17.59
C ALA A 139 16.81 11.30 -18.77
N LEU A 140 16.08 10.17 -18.73
CA LEU A 140 15.09 9.82 -19.75
C LEU A 140 13.92 10.80 -19.77
N VAL A 141 13.33 11.14 -18.62
CA VAL A 141 12.25 12.13 -18.51
C VAL A 141 12.72 13.51 -18.96
N GLN A 142 13.97 13.88 -18.67
CA GLN A 142 14.60 15.09 -19.17
C GLN A 142 14.73 15.12 -20.69
N GLN A 143 15.22 14.03 -21.30
CA GLN A 143 15.35 13.92 -22.75
C GLN A 143 13.99 13.95 -23.45
N LEU A 144 12.96 13.42 -22.81
CA LEU A 144 11.58 13.47 -23.30
C LEU A 144 10.93 14.87 -23.16
N GLY A 145 11.59 15.81 -22.47
CA GLY A 145 11.11 17.20 -22.34
C GLY A 145 9.87 17.36 -21.44
N ILE A 146 9.50 16.32 -20.70
CA ILE A 146 8.30 16.26 -19.85
C ILE A 146 8.58 16.56 -18.38
N LEU A 147 9.77 17.07 -18.07
CA LEU A 147 10.13 17.51 -16.72
C LEU A 147 9.15 18.57 -16.20
N ASN A 148 8.78 18.44 -14.92
CA ASN A 148 7.81 19.30 -14.24
C ASN A 148 6.41 19.30 -14.87
N THR A 149 6.07 18.31 -15.68
CA THR A 149 4.71 18.08 -16.16
C THR A 149 4.03 16.97 -15.35
N ARG A 150 2.74 16.72 -15.61
CA ARG A 150 1.98 15.63 -14.94
C ARG A 150 2.27 14.24 -15.54
N TRP A 151 3.14 14.17 -16.54
CA TRP A 151 3.36 13.00 -17.39
C TRP A 151 4.86 12.73 -17.51
#